data_AF-A0A392V3H9-F1
#
_entry.id   AF-A0A392V3H9-F1
#
_cell.length_a   1.000
_cell.length_b   1.000
_cell.length_c   1.000
_cell.angle_alpha   90.00
_cell.angle_beta   90.00
_cell.angle_gamma   90.00
#
_symmetry.space_group_name_H-M   'P 1'
#
loop_
_entity.id
_entity.type
_entity.pdbx_description
1 polymer ?
#
loop_
_entity_poly.entity_id
_entity_poly.type
_entity_poly.pdbx_seq_one_letter_code
_entity_poly.pdbx_strand_id
1 'polypeptide(L)' 'MDRTIGTGSWEGEDSGKSIFAKNTNQLLGIKKRYRFEKSKIDPDGGWILHEYSLDQSLISNPS' A
#
# COMPACT_ATOMS: atom_id res chain seq x y z
N MET A 1 7.62 7.56 3.82
CA MET A 1 8.70 6.68 3.31
C MET A 1 8.43 6.62 1.84
N ASP A 2 9.27 7.32 1.08
CA ASP A 2 8.88 7.76 -0.24
C ASP A 2 9.64 6.90 -1.23
N ARG A 3 8.91 6.17 -2.08
CA ARG A 3 9.53 5.24 -3.04
C ARG A 3 9.74 5.97 -4.35
N THR A 4 10.93 6.53 -4.53
CA THR A 4 11.33 7.23 -5.78
C THR A 4 11.43 6.24 -6.94
N ILE A 5 10.81 6.57 -8.07
CA ILE A 5 10.89 5.81 -9.32
C ILE A 5 10.82 6.76 -10.54
N GLY A 6 11.76 6.61 -11.47
CA GLY A 6 11.90 7.53 -12.59
C GLY A 6 12.11 8.97 -12.12
N THR A 7 11.27 9.88 -12.58
CA THR A 7 11.32 11.30 -12.22
C THR A 7 10.44 11.68 -11.03
N GLY A 8 9.68 10.75 -10.46
CA GLY A 8 8.75 11.01 -9.36
C GLY A 8 8.86 10.02 -8.20
N SER A 9 7.89 10.06 -7.29
CA SER A 9 7.87 9.19 -6.11
C SER A 9 6.44 8.76 -5.76
N TRP A 10 6.32 7.53 -5.26
CA TRP A 10 5.11 7.08 -4.58
C TRP A 10 5.12 7.61 -3.15
N GLU A 11 4.20 8.51 -2.86
CA GLU A 11 4.00 9.14 -1.56
C GLU A 11 2.85 8.45 -0.83
N GLY A 12 3.08 8.00 0.39
CA GLY A 12 2.04 7.36 1.20
C GLY A 12 1.07 8.40 1.74
N GLU A 13 -0.22 8.21 1.52
CA GLU A 13 -1.26 9.15 1.95
C GLU A 13 -1.94 8.74 3.26
N ASP A 14 -1.78 7.48 3.66
CA ASP A 14 -2.33 6.93 4.89
C ASP A 14 -1.31 6.08 5.65
N SER A 15 -1.58 5.85 6.94
CA SER A 15 -0.81 4.92 7.78
C SER A 15 -1.10 3.45 7.45
N GLY A 16 -2.01 3.17 6.50
CA GLY A 16 -2.57 1.87 6.20
C GLY A 16 -3.86 1.57 6.96
N LYS A 17 -4.78 0.86 6.29
CA LYS A 17 -6.05 0.38 6.84
C LYS A 17 -6.00 -1.13 7.03
N SER A 18 -6.29 -1.58 8.24
CA SER A 18 -6.44 -3.01 8.54
C SER A 18 -7.61 -3.61 7.78
N ILE A 19 -7.41 -4.82 7.26
CA ILE A 19 -8.44 -5.61 6.57
C ILE A 19 -8.76 -6.81 7.46
N PHE A 20 -10.04 -7.02 7.75
CA PHE A 20 -10.51 -8.14 8.55
C PHE A 20 -11.39 -9.07 7.72
N ALA A 21 -11.29 -10.37 7.99
CA ALA A 21 -12.20 -11.37 7.44
C ALA A 21 -13.61 -11.13 7.98
N LYS A 22 -14.60 -11.06 7.09
CA LYS A 22 -15.99 -10.68 7.40
C LYS A 22 -16.63 -11.49 8.54
N ASN A 23 -16.35 -12.80 8.60
CA ASN A 23 -17.08 -13.72 9.48
C ASN A 23 -16.32 -14.06 10.77
N THR A 24 -14.99 -13.99 10.76
CA THR A 24 -14.15 -14.40 11.89
C THR A 24 -13.52 -13.21 12.61
N ASN A 25 -13.62 -12.01 12.04
CA ASN A 25 -12.89 -10.82 12.48
C ASN A 25 -11.37 -11.03 12.58
N GLN A 26 -10.84 -12.02 11.86
CA GLN A 26 -9.41 -12.28 11.77
C GLN A 26 -8.74 -11.18 10.97
N LEU A 27 -7.63 -10.63 11.48
CA LEU A 27 -6.81 -9.69 10.74
C LEU A 27 -6.17 -10.41 9.55
N LEU A 28 -6.48 -9.96 8.34
CA LEU A 28 -5.92 -10.50 7.09
C LEU A 28 -4.65 -9.77 6.66
N GLY A 29 -4.54 -8.49 7.02
CA GLY A 29 -3.44 -7.66 6.60
C GLY A 29 -3.78 -6.19 6.56
N ILE A 30 -3.02 -5.43 5.78
CA ILE A 30 -3.09 -3.97 5.70
C ILE A 30 -3.18 -3.55 4.23
N LYS A 31 -4.01 -2.56 3.94
CA LYS A 31 -4.05 -1.81 2.68
C LYS A 31 -3.46 -0.44 2.88
N LYS A 32 -2.45 -0.07 2.10
CA LYS A 32 -1.91 1.30 2.05
C LYS A 32 -2.21 1.95 0.71
N ARG A 33 -2.51 3.25 0.72
CA ARG A 33 -2.69 4.03 -0.51
C ARG A 33 -1.50 4.95 -0.73
N TYR A 34 -1.01 4.94 -1.95
CA TYR A 34 0.03 5.82 -2.43
C TYR A 34 -0.46 6.60 -3.64
N ARG A 35 0.03 7.83 -3.78
CA ARG A 35 -0.11 8.64 -4.98
C ARG A 35 1.26 8.89 -5.58
N PHE A 36 1.36 8.78 -6.91
CA PHE A 36 2.59 9.14 -7.60
C PHE A 36 2.62 10.64 -7.83
N GLU A 37 3.58 11.30 -7.21
CA GLU A 37 3.74 12.75 -7.27
C GLU A 37 5.21 13.12 -7.57
N LYS A 38 5.49 14.43 -7.64
CA LYS A 38 6.82 15.01 -7.82
C LYS A 38 7.48 14.60 -9.14
N SER A 39 6.70 14.15 -10.13
CA SER A 39 7.19 13.61 -11.39
C SER A 39 7.68 14.67 -12.38
N LYS A 40 7.37 15.96 -12.11
CA LYS A 40 7.56 17.12 -13.00
C LYS A 40 6.90 16.97 -14.38
N ILE A 41 6.00 16.00 -14.52
CA ILE A 41 5.23 15.70 -15.73
C ILE A 41 3.75 15.94 -15.40
N ASP A 42 3.04 16.64 -16.27
CA ASP A 42 1.61 16.94 -16.10
C ASP A 42 0.76 15.83 -16.77
N PRO A 43 -0.26 15.26 -16.09
CA PRO A 43 -0.69 15.53 -14.72
C PRO A 43 0.11 14.78 -13.66
N ASP A 44 0.69 15.55 -12.73
CA ASP A 44 1.29 15.03 -11.50
C ASP A 44 0.17 14.63 -10.53
N GLY A 45 0.32 13.50 -9.84
CA GLY A 45 -0.73 13.00 -8.94
C GLY A 45 -1.85 12.20 -9.61
N GLY A 46 -1.78 11.96 -10.93
CA GLY A 46 -2.81 11.20 -11.66
C GLY A 46 -2.83 9.70 -11.37
N TRP A 47 -1.76 9.15 -10.80
CA TRP A 47 -1.62 7.71 -10.57
C TRP A 47 -1.77 7.33 -9.10
N ILE A 48 -2.59 6.30 -8.85
CA ILE A 48 -2.87 5.77 -7.51
C ILE A 48 -2.41 4.31 -7.45
N LEU A 49 -1.73 3.95 -6.36
CA LEU A 49 -1.36 2.59 -6.02
C LEU A 49 -2.04 2.20 -4.70
N HIS A 50 -2.68 1.03 -4.69
CA HIS A 50 -3.13 0.38 -3.47
C HIS A 50 -2.23 -0.84 -3.22
N GLU A 51 -1.38 -0.75 -2.20
CA GLU A 51 -0.52 -1.85 -1.78
C GLU A 51 -1.25 -2.67 -0.71
N TYR A 52 -1.24 -4.00 -0.85
CA TYR A 52 -1.82 -4.93 0.10
C TYR A 52 -0.73 -5.84 0.63
N SER A 53 -0.63 -5.99 1.95
CA SER A 53 0.29 -6.90 2.61
C SER A 53 -0.47 -7.84 3.53
N LEU A 54 -0.13 -9.12 3.52
CA LEU A 54 -0.69 -10.10 4.46
C LEU A 54 -0.21 -9.83 5.89
N ASP A 55 -1.05 -10.17 6.86
CA ASP A 55 -0.64 -10.25 8.24
C ASP A 55 0.41 -11.36 8.44
N GLN A 56 1.44 -11.10 9.25
CA GLN A 56 2.55 -12.04 9.45
C GLN A 56 2.08 -13.39 10.02
N SER A 57 0.98 -13.41 10.78
CA SER A 57 0.41 -14.66 11.31
C SER A 57 -0.13 -15.60 10.23
N LEU A 58 -0.41 -15.09 9.03
CA LEU A 58 -0.87 -15.87 7.89
C LEU A 58 0.28 -16.41 7.03
N ILE A 59 1.50 -15.92 7.25
CA ILE A 59 2.69 -16.32 6.52
C ILE A 59 3.33 -17.49 7.28
N SER A 60 2.68 -18.65 7.26
CA SER A 60 3.32 -19.91 7.65
C SER A 60 3.93 -20.55 6.40
N ASN A 61 5.26 -20.57 6.29
CA ASN A 61 5.91 -21.54 5.42
C ASN A 61 5.86 -22.89 6.15
N PRO A 62 5.15 -23.92 5.65
CA PRO A 62 5.38 -25.27 6.13
C PRO A 62 6.85 -25.62 5.85
N SER A 63 7.57 -25.97 6.92
CA SER A 63 8.93 -26.52 6.87
C SER A 63 8.98 -27.87 6.16
#